data_AF-A0A6P0Q344-F1
#
_entry.id   AF-A0A6P0Q344-F1
#
_cell.length_a   1.000
_cell.length_b   1.000
_cell.length_c   1.000
_cell.angle_alpha   90.00
_cell.angle_beta   90.00
_cell.angle_gamma   90.00
#
_symmetry.space_group_name_H-M   'P 1'
#
loop_
_entity.id
_entity.type
_entity.pdbx_description
1 polymer ?
#
loop_
_entity_poly.entity_id
_entity_poly.type
_entity_poly.pdbx_seq_one_letter_code
_entity_poly.pdbx_strand_id
1 'polypeptide(L)'
;MKFHSVFRENLGCNDSDSVFEYVMATLKPSILKWDYFVNWNKVGKNVRDIEISLNLLNYLVGKDNVEEEARVLFREHPKLISIIPALLACREHKFQILTDYQSGKFNYDNFSFKKKENLTEEDIDQAIVFLKELGFLEQITSRRIKSLTDYFIGVEVGLDTNARKNRGGKAMEDIVEYFVNSICTRHGFKYIPQAKSDGIRSEFGKHLTIKKASKTIDFAINTPNKLVVLMQSLMGETPKTALHRFNRNKLL
;
A
#
# COMPACT_ATOMS: atom_id res chain seq x y z
N MET A 1 -10.33 29.22 -10.84
CA MET A 1 -10.23 28.48 -12.11
C MET A 1 -10.16 29.50 -13.23
N LYS A 2 -9.28 29.35 -14.22
CA LYS A 2 -9.22 30.30 -15.35
C LYS A 2 -10.35 29.97 -16.33
N PHE A 3 -11.20 30.94 -16.62
CA PHE A 3 -12.28 30.77 -17.60
C PHE A 3 -11.74 30.62 -19.03
N HIS A 4 -12.41 29.80 -19.84
CA HIS A 4 -12.10 29.56 -21.25
C HIS A 4 -13.40 29.37 -22.03
N SER A 5 -13.46 29.79 -23.30
CA SER A 5 -14.68 29.77 -24.13
C SER A 5 -15.32 28.39 -24.24
N VAL A 6 -14.48 27.34 -24.29
CA VAL A 6 -14.88 25.92 -24.26
C VAL A 6 -15.89 25.59 -23.15
N PHE A 7 -15.81 26.22 -21.98
CA PHE A 7 -16.78 25.97 -20.90
C PHE A 7 -18.17 26.52 -21.21
N ARG A 8 -18.25 27.65 -21.92
CA ARG A 8 -19.53 28.18 -22.40
C ARG A 8 -20.11 27.26 -23.48
N GLU A 9 -19.29 26.89 -24.45
CA GLU A 9 -19.70 26.09 -25.61
C GLU A 9 -20.17 24.69 -25.22
N ASN A 10 -19.50 24.05 -24.25
CA ASN A 10 -19.75 22.64 -23.92
C ASN A 10 -20.49 22.42 -22.60
N LEU A 11 -20.39 23.35 -21.64
CA LEU A 11 -21.01 23.22 -20.31
C LEU A 11 -22.08 24.29 -20.02
N GLY A 12 -22.24 25.30 -20.89
CA GLY A 12 -23.16 26.41 -20.67
C GLY A 12 -22.73 27.38 -19.57
N CYS A 13 -21.49 27.29 -19.06
CA CYS A 13 -20.99 28.15 -17.99
C CYS A 13 -20.46 29.47 -18.56
N ASN A 14 -20.84 30.60 -17.96
CA ASN A 14 -20.52 31.94 -18.49
C ASN A 14 -19.33 32.61 -17.82
N ASP A 15 -18.93 32.11 -16.65
CA ASP A 15 -17.87 32.68 -15.82
C ASP A 15 -17.16 31.57 -15.01
N SER A 16 -16.13 31.95 -14.23
CA SER A 16 -15.32 30.99 -13.48
C SER A 16 -16.08 30.31 -12.32
N ASP A 17 -17.08 30.98 -11.77
CA ASP A 17 -17.81 30.50 -10.60
C ASP A 17 -18.90 29.50 -11.02
N SER A 18 -19.61 29.76 -12.11
CA SER A 18 -20.51 28.79 -12.74
C SER A 18 -19.80 27.51 -13.18
N VAL A 19 -18.56 27.59 -13.67
CA VAL A 19 -17.73 26.39 -13.94
C VAL A 19 -17.42 25.64 -12.64
N PHE A 20 -17.05 26.36 -11.58
CA PHE A 20 -16.75 25.74 -10.29
C PHE A 20 -17.97 25.01 -9.72
N GLU A 21 -19.13 25.67 -9.70
CA GLU A 21 -20.39 25.08 -9.24
C GLU A 21 -20.77 23.86 -10.08
N TYR A 22 -20.60 23.93 -11.41
CA TYR A 22 -20.84 22.77 -12.28
C TYR A 22 -19.93 21.59 -11.92
N VAL A 23 -18.62 21.82 -11.73
CA VAL A 23 -17.68 20.75 -11.34
C VAL A 23 -18.07 20.15 -9.98
N MET A 24 -18.39 20.98 -8.99
CA MET A 24 -18.83 20.51 -7.67
C MET A 24 -20.12 19.70 -7.75
N ALA A 25 -21.09 20.14 -8.55
CA ALA A 25 -22.37 19.47 -8.74
C ALA A 25 -22.25 18.14 -9.53
N THR A 26 -21.17 17.96 -10.30
CA THR A 26 -20.98 16.80 -11.18
C THR A 26 -19.96 15.78 -10.64
N LEU A 27 -19.39 16.03 -9.45
CA LEU A 27 -18.53 15.07 -8.77
C LEU A 27 -19.24 13.73 -8.61
N LYS A 28 -18.51 12.65 -8.88
CA LYS A 28 -19.04 11.30 -8.66
C LYS A 28 -18.93 10.95 -7.17
N PRO A 29 -19.92 10.22 -6.63
CA PRO A 29 -19.93 9.87 -5.22
C PRO A 29 -18.77 8.94 -4.83
N SER A 30 -18.27 8.14 -5.78
CA SER A 30 -17.18 7.19 -5.56
C SER A 30 -16.56 6.75 -6.88
N ILE A 31 -15.28 6.39 -6.82
CA ILE A 31 -14.56 5.66 -7.87
C ILE A 31 -14.06 4.29 -7.37
N LEU A 32 -14.50 3.88 -6.18
CA LEU A 32 -14.08 2.63 -5.56
C LEU A 32 -14.64 1.44 -6.37
N LYS A 33 -13.76 0.50 -6.69
CA LYS A 33 -14.09 -0.79 -7.31
C LYS A 33 -14.10 -1.89 -6.24
N TRP A 34 -14.61 -3.07 -6.59
CA TRP A 34 -14.71 -4.21 -5.65
C TRP A 34 -13.38 -4.60 -5.01
N ASP A 35 -12.30 -4.53 -5.79
CA ASP A 35 -10.93 -4.82 -5.37
C ASP A 35 -10.28 -3.70 -4.54
N TYR A 36 -11.01 -2.63 -4.19
CA TYR A 36 -10.53 -1.54 -3.34
C TYR A 36 -10.29 -1.96 -1.89
N PHE A 37 -11.10 -2.87 -1.35
CA PHE A 37 -11.09 -3.14 0.09
C PHE A 37 -10.00 -4.13 0.50
N VAL A 38 -9.91 -5.23 -0.25
CA VAL A 38 -8.97 -6.33 -0.02
C VAL A 38 -8.55 -6.90 -1.37
N ASN A 39 -7.24 -7.01 -1.60
CA ASN A 39 -6.71 -7.75 -2.73
C ASN A 39 -6.53 -9.22 -2.35
N TRP A 40 -7.58 -10.03 -2.57
CA TRP A 40 -7.58 -11.45 -2.24
C TRP A 40 -6.50 -12.26 -2.96
N ASN A 41 -6.12 -11.88 -4.19
CA ASN A 41 -5.04 -12.54 -4.92
C ASN A 41 -3.69 -12.34 -4.21
N LYS A 42 -3.43 -11.13 -3.72
CA LYS A 42 -2.22 -10.84 -2.95
C LYS A 42 -2.22 -11.57 -1.61
N VAL A 43 -3.34 -11.52 -0.87
CA VAL A 43 -3.49 -12.24 0.41
C VAL A 43 -3.25 -13.73 0.22
N GLY A 44 -3.95 -14.35 -0.75
CA GLY A 44 -3.82 -15.78 -1.04
C GLY A 44 -2.40 -16.17 -1.46
N LYS A 45 -1.71 -15.35 -2.25
CA LYS A 45 -0.30 -15.58 -2.61
C LYS A 45 0.59 -15.58 -1.37
N ASN A 46 0.49 -14.55 -0.52
CA ASN A 46 1.33 -14.41 0.66
C ASN A 46 1.08 -15.53 1.68
N VAL A 47 -0.17 -15.95 1.85
CA VAL A 47 -0.54 -17.10 2.71
C VAL A 47 0.07 -18.37 2.14
N ARG A 48 -0.10 -18.63 0.84
CA ARG A 48 0.43 -19.83 0.17
C ARG A 48 1.95 -19.96 0.30
N ASP A 49 2.68 -18.85 0.26
CA ASP A 49 4.14 -18.83 0.36
C ASP A 49 4.66 -19.37 1.71
N ILE A 50 3.85 -19.30 2.78
CA ILE A 50 4.22 -19.80 4.13
C ILE A 50 3.22 -20.80 4.73
N GLU A 51 2.24 -21.25 3.96
CA GLU A 51 1.12 -22.09 4.43
C GLU A 51 1.58 -23.37 5.13
N ILE A 52 2.59 -24.06 4.58
CA ILE A 52 3.17 -25.26 5.19
C ILE A 52 3.72 -24.93 6.58
N SER A 53 4.45 -23.82 6.71
CA SER A 53 5.03 -23.38 7.98
C SER A 53 3.96 -23.02 9.01
N LEU A 54 2.88 -22.36 8.58
CA LEU A 54 1.74 -22.03 9.45
C LEU A 54 1.04 -23.30 9.96
N ASN A 55 0.86 -24.29 9.08
CA ASN A 55 0.27 -25.57 9.46
C ASN A 55 1.17 -26.37 10.42
N LEU A 56 2.49 -26.32 10.26
CA LEU A 56 3.41 -26.91 11.23
C LEU A 56 3.31 -26.22 12.59
N LEU A 57 3.24 -24.89 12.64
CA LEU A 57 3.05 -24.17 13.90
C LEU A 57 1.69 -24.43 14.56
N ASN A 58 0.65 -24.84 13.82
CA ASN A 58 -0.64 -25.23 14.41
C ASN A 58 -0.51 -26.41 15.39
N TYR A 59 0.59 -27.18 15.32
CA TYR A 59 0.95 -28.18 16.32
C TYR A 59 0.94 -27.65 17.76
N LEU A 60 1.30 -26.37 17.95
CA LEU A 60 1.42 -25.72 19.25
C LEU A 60 0.06 -25.28 19.83
N VAL A 61 -0.99 -25.22 19.01
CA VAL A 61 -2.28 -24.66 19.42
C VAL A 61 -2.90 -25.52 20.52
N GLY A 62 -3.15 -24.90 21.68
CA GLY A 62 -3.76 -25.55 22.82
C GLY A 62 -2.88 -26.56 23.56
N LYS A 63 -1.55 -26.50 23.40
CA LYS A 63 -0.59 -27.24 24.23
C LYS A 63 -0.39 -26.53 25.57
N ASP A 64 -0.50 -27.27 26.67
CA ASP A 64 -0.28 -26.71 28.01
C ASP A 64 1.21 -26.38 28.25
N ASN A 65 2.13 -27.20 27.73
CA ASN A 65 3.58 -27.04 27.78
C ASN A 65 4.16 -26.36 26.51
N VAL A 66 3.52 -25.28 26.06
CA VAL A 66 3.78 -24.68 24.73
C VAL A 66 5.23 -24.28 24.47
N GLU A 67 5.97 -23.83 25.49
CA GLU A 67 7.37 -23.41 25.33
C GLU A 67 8.27 -24.60 24.96
N GLU A 68 8.18 -25.70 25.71
CA GLU A 68 8.92 -26.94 25.47
C GLU A 68 8.55 -27.57 24.12
N GLU A 69 7.26 -27.59 23.77
CA GLU A 69 6.80 -28.07 22.47
C GLU A 69 7.31 -27.20 21.31
N ALA A 70 7.35 -25.88 21.51
CA ALA A 70 7.90 -24.96 20.53
C ALA A 70 9.42 -25.15 20.37
N ARG A 71 10.16 -25.45 21.45
CA ARG A 71 11.58 -25.80 21.35
C ARG A 71 11.78 -27.06 20.51
N VAL A 72 11.00 -28.12 20.75
CA VAL A 72 11.04 -29.35 19.94
C VAL A 72 10.76 -29.02 18.47
N LEU A 73 9.69 -28.27 18.21
CA LEU A 73 9.30 -27.92 16.85
C LEU A 73 10.37 -27.11 16.10
N PHE A 74 11.02 -26.15 16.76
CA PHE A 74 12.08 -25.36 16.14
C PHE A 74 13.37 -26.16 15.91
N ARG A 75 13.67 -27.16 16.76
CA ARG A 75 14.79 -28.09 16.50
C ARG A 75 14.53 -28.95 15.27
N GLU A 76 13.32 -29.50 15.15
CA GLU A 76 12.93 -30.36 14.02
C GLU A 76 12.76 -29.57 12.72
N HIS A 77 12.29 -28.33 12.83
CA HIS A 77 12.07 -27.44 11.69
C HIS A 77 12.71 -26.05 11.88
N PRO A 78 14.06 -25.96 11.80
CA PRO A 78 14.83 -24.72 11.97
C PRO A 78 14.33 -23.53 11.15
N LYS A 79 13.80 -23.80 9.95
CA LYS A 79 13.34 -22.78 9.00
C LYS A 79 12.09 -22.02 9.50
N LEU A 80 11.33 -22.58 10.44
CA LEU A 80 10.12 -21.96 10.99
C LEU A 80 10.43 -20.67 11.74
N ILE A 81 11.64 -20.49 12.27
CA ILE A 81 11.99 -19.24 12.97
C ILE A 81 11.78 -18.02 12.07
N SER A 82 11.96 -18.17 10.75
CA SER A 82 11.86 -17.07 9.80
C SER A 82 10.45 -16.54 9.55
N ILE A 83 9.41 -17.26 10.00
CA ILE A 83 8.02 -16.82 9.86
C ILE A 83 7.53 -16.00 11.05
N ILE A 84 8.26 -15.95 12.17
CA ILE A 84 7.92 -15.16 13.36
C ILE A 84 7.61 -13.70 13.02
N PRO A 85 8.43 -12.96 12.23
CA PRO A 85 8.11 -11.58 11.86
C PRO A 85 6.80 -11.45 11.09
N ALA A 86 6.49 -12.40 10.21
CA ALA A 86 5.28 -12.36 9.40
C ALA A 86 4.02 -12.48 10.28
N LEU A 87 4.06 -13.32 11.33
CA LEU A 87 2.97 -13.43 12.30
C LEU A 87 2.67 -12.09 12.99
N LEU A 88 3.67 -11.23 13.15
CA LEU A 88 3.56 -9.91 13.78
C LEU A 88 3.30 -8.77 12.78
N ALA A 89 3.01 -9.10 11.52
CA ALA A 89 2.84 -8.13 10.45
C ALA A 89 4.11 -7.29 10.17
N CYS A 90 5.29 -7.81 10.52
CA CYS A 90 6.58 -7.15 10.35
C CYS A 90 7.32 -7.70 9.13
N ARG A 91 7.99 -6.80 8.38
CA ARG A 91 8.86 -7.17 7.25
C ARG A 91 10.33 -7.32 7.63
N GLU A 92 10.70 -6.72 8.76
CA GLU A 92 12.07 -6.76 9.26
C GLU A 92 12.33 -8.09 9.97
N HIS A 93 13.54 -8.62 9.83
CA HIS A 93 13.95 -9.86 10.50
C HIS A 93 14.84 -9.59 11.71
N LYS A 94 15.14 -8.32 12.01
CA LYS A 94 15.95 -7.92 13.15
C LYS A 94 15.15 -6.97 14.01
N PHE A 95 15.15 -7.19 15.31
CA PHE A 95 14.42 -6.39 16.27
C PHE A 95 15.37 -5.97 17.37
N GLN A 96 15.31 -4.70 17.76
CA GLN A 96 16.00 -4.18 18.93
C GLN A 96 14.91 -3.70 19.90
N ILE A 97 14.70 -4.45 20.98
CA ILE A 97 13.61 -4.22 21.94
C ILE A 97 14.19 -3.58 23.20
N LEU A 98 13.62 -2.47 23.64
CA LEU A 98 13.93 -1.85 24.92
C LEU A 98 13.35 -2.71 26.06
N THR A 99 14.22 -3.24 26.92
CA THR A 99 13.83 -4.17 27.99
C THR A 99 13.87 -3.56 29.38
N ASP A 100 14.75 -2.59 29.62
CA ASP A 100 14.77 -1.79 30.84
C ASP A 100 15.16 -0.35 30.54
N TYR A 101 14.51 0.58 31.23
CA TYR A 101 14.80 2.01 31.22
C TYR A 101 14.62 2.65 32.62
N GLN A 102 14.11 1.89 33.60
CA GLN A 102 13.66 2.44 34.88
C GLN A 102 14.83 2.87 35.77
N SER A 103 16.01 2.27 35.56
CA SER A 103 17.26 2.62 36.23
C SER A 103 17.96 3.86 35.64
N GLY A 104 17.36 4.53 34.66
CA GLY A 104 17.95 5.65 33.93
C GLY A 104 18.94 5.24 32.82
N LYS A 105 19.17 3.93 32.64
CA LYS A 105 19.91 3.37 31.50
C LYS A 105 18.94 2.62 30.59
N PHE A 106 19.07 2.84 29.28
CA PHE A 106 18.27 2.18 28.27
C PHE A 106 18.98 0.90 27.83
N ASN A 107 18.45 -0.25 28.24
CA ASN A 107 18.97 -1.57 27.90
C ASN A 107 18.13 -2.17 26.77
N TYR A 108 18.79 -2.79 25.80
CA TYR A 108 18.13 -3.35 24.62
C TYR A 108 18.55 -4.79 24.36
N ASP A 109 17.57 -5.61 24.02
CA ASP A 109 17.78 -6.97 23.55
C ASP A 109 17.64 -7.02 22.02
N ASN A 110 18.51 -7.80 21.38
CA ASN A 110 18.54 -7.93 19.94
C ASN A 110 18.07 -9.32 19.52
N PHE A 111 17.08 -9.37 18.64
CA PHE A 111 16.52 -10.60 18.09
C PHE A 111 16.71 -10.65 16.59
N SER A 112 16.98 -11.84 16.04
CA SER A 112 17.16 -12.02 14.60
C SER A 112 16.53 -13.32 14.09
N PHE A 113 15.47 -13.19 13.29
CA PHE A 113 14.68 -14.29 12.75
C PHE A 113 14.92 -14.49 11.27
N LYS A 114 16.19 -14.59 10.88
CA LYS A 114 16.56 -14.94 9.51
C LYS A 114 16.40 -16.43 9.30
N LYS A 115 16.11 -16.83 8.06
CA LYS A 115 16.11 -18.23 7.66
C LYS A 115 17.49 -18.84 7.91
N LYS A 116 17.51 -19.95 8.66
CA LYS A 116 18.71 -20.73 8.99
C LYS A 116 18.45 -22.20 8.68
N GLU A 117 19.49 -22.91 8.25
CA GLU A 117 19.41 -24.37 8.02
C GLU A 117 19.48 -25.15 9.33
N ASN A 118 20.24 -24.66 10.31
CA ASN A 118 20.32 -25.20 11.66
C ASN A 118 20.20 -24.05 12.67
N LEU A 119 19.59 -24.30 13.83
CA LEU A 119 19.51 -23.36 14.96
C LEU A 119 20.43 -23.83 16.09
N THR A 120 21.03 -22.90 16.80
CA THR A 120 21.63 -23.16 18.11
C THR A 120 20.54 -23.16 19.19
N GLU A 121 20.80 -23.72 20.38
CA GLU A 121 19.83 -23.60 21.48
C GLU A 121 19.59 -22.13 21.86
N GLU A 122 20.61 -21.27 21.79
CA GLU A 122 20.48 -19.81 21.97
C GLU A 122 19.48 -19.20 20.98
N ASP A 123 19.52 -19.59 19.69
CA ASP A 123 18.57 -19.09 18.68
C ASP A 123 17.13 -19.49 19.02
N ILE A 124 16.95 -20.70 19.54
CA ILE A 124 15.64 -21.23 19.92
C ILE A 124 15.15 -20.50 21.17
N ASP A 125 15.97 -20.38 22.20
CA ASP A 125 15.60 -19.69 23.43
C ASP A 125 15.25 -18.22 23.17
N GLN A 126 16.00 -17.53 22.28
CA GLN A 126 15.63 -16.19 21.84
C GLN A 126 14.26 -16.14 21.15
N ALA A 127 13.93 -17.12 20.31
CA ALA A 127 12.61 -17.20 19.68
C ALA A 127 11.49 -17.45 20.69
N ILE A 128 11.70 -18.34 21.66
CA ILE A 128 10.73 -18.64 22.72
C ILE A 128 10.50 -17.41 23.60
N VAL A 129 11.56 -16.78 24.10
CA VAL A 129 11.48 -15.56 24.91
C VAL A 129 10.73 -14.48 24.15
N PHE A 130 11.09 -14.24 22.89
CA PHE A 130 10.42 -13.23 22.08
C PHE A 130 8.92 -13.49 21.90
N LEU A 131 8.51 -14.71 21.55
CA LEU A 131 7.10 -15.07 21.39
C LEU A 131 6.33 -15.05 22.71
N LYS A 132 6.99 -15.38 23.82
CA LYS A 132 6.43 -15.34 25.17
C LYS A 132 6.18 -13.91 25.64
N GLU A 133 7.20 -13.06 25.59
CA GLU A 133 7.13 -11.67 26.07
C GLU A 133 6.15 -10.82 25.24
N LEU A 134 5.95 -11.15 23.96
CA LEU A 134 4.90 -10.55 23.12
C LEU A 134 3.48 -11.06 23.43
N GLY A 135 3.35 -12.08 24.29
CA GLY A 135 2.08 -12.72 24.63
C GLY A 135 1.49 -13.57 23.49
N PHE A 136 2.28 -13.89 22.46
CA PHE A 136 1.83 -14.70 21.32
C PHE A 136 1.57 -16.15 21.73
N LEU A 137 2.49 -16.73 22.53
CA LEU A 137 2.32 -18.10 23.05
C LEU A 137 1.02 -18.23 23.87
N GLU A 138 0.68 -17.21 24.66
CA GLU A 138 -0.58 -17.19 25.41
C GLU A 138 -1.82 -17.23 24.49
N GLN A 139 -1.79 -16.56 23.34
CA GLN A 139 -2.94 -16.54 22.42
C GLN A 139 -3.20 -17.92 21.79
N ILE A 140 -2.15 -18.71 21.54
CA ILE A 140 -2.26 -20.06 20.96
C ILE A 140 -2.57 -21.11 22.04
N THR A 141 -2.00 -21.00 23.24
CA THR A 141 -2.27 -21.90 24.37
C THR A 141 -3.71 -21.76 24.84
N SER A 142 -4.19 -20.52 25.02
CA SER A 142 -5.58 -20.25 25.40
C SER A 142 -6.60 -20.54 24.28
N ARG A 143 -6.15 -20.98 23.10
CA ARG A 143 -6.97 -21.24 21.90
C ARG A 143 -7.81 -20.04 21.46
N ARG A 144 -7.37 -18.81 21.77
CA ARG A 144 -7.93 -17.59 21.15
C ARG A 144 -7.59 -17.56 19.68
N ILE A 145 -6.36 -17.95 19.34
CA ILE A 145 -5.95 -18.29 17.98
C ILE A 145 -6.05 -19.81 17.82
N LYS A 146 -6.98 -20.27 16.98
CA LYS A 146 -7.25 -21.70 16.73
C LYS A 146 -6.59 -22.23 15.46
N SER A 147 -6.22 -21.33 14.56
CA SER A 147 -5.65 -21.61 13.25
C SER A 147 -4.72 -20.46 12.90
N LEU A 148 -3.42 -20.73 12.84
CA LEU A 148 -2.42 -19.75 12.44
C LEU A 148 -2.57 -19.36 10.97
N THR A 149 -3.12 -20.27 10.15
CA THR A 149 -3.49 -19.98 8.76
C THR A 149 -4.58 -18.90 8.72
N ASP A 150 -5.66 -19.04 9.47
CA ASP A 150 -6.76 -18.06 9.49
C ASP A 150 -6.35 -16.75 10.14
N TYR A 151 -5.55 -16.83 11.21
CA TYR A 151 -4.94 -15.66 11.84
C TYR A 151 -4.09 -14.88 10.83
N PHE A 152 -3.21 -15.57 10.09
CA PHE A 152 -2.33 -14.92 9.13
C PHE A 152 -3.09 -14.33 7.93
N ILE A 153 -4.19 -14.96 7.49
CA ILE A 153 -5.13 -14.34 6.53
C ILE A 153 -5.63 -12.99 7.07
N GLY A 154 -6.03 -12.94 8.35
CA GLY A 154 -6.45 -11.72 9.02
C GLY A 154 -5.35 -10.65 9.06
N VAL A 155 -4.11 -11.06 9.36
CA VAL A 155 -2.94 -10.17 9.34
C VAL A 155 -2.72 -9.57 7.95
N GLU A 156 -2.73 -10.39 6.91
CA GLU A 156 -2.54 -9.95 5.52
C GLU A 156 -3.66 -9.01 5.05
N VAL A 157 -4.91 -9.29 5.42
CA VAL A 157 -6.04 -8.38 5.17
C VAL A 157 -5.84 -7.04 5.90
N GLY A 158 -5.38 -7.08 7.15
CA GLY A 158 -5.05 -5.89 7.94
C GLY A 158 -3.95 -5.04 7.29
N LEU A 159 -2.86 -5.67 6.84
CA LEU A 159 -1.77 -5.01 6.12
C LEU A 159 -2.20 -4.41 4.77
N ASP A 160 -3.21 -4.97 4.12
CA ASP A 160 -3.71 -4.50 2.84
C ASP A 160 -4.48 -3.17 2.92
N THR A 161 -4.84 -2.73 4.14
CA THR A 161 -5.41 -1.39 4.40
C THR A 161 -4.49 -0.27 3.92
N ASN A 162 -3.18 -0.42 4.11
CA ASN A 162 -2.17 0.54 3.64
C ASN A 162 -2.15 0.67 2.11
N ALA A 163 -2.49 -0.41 1.39
CA ALA A 163 -2.54 -0.41 -0.08
C ALA A 163 -3.79 0.28 -0.65
N ARG A 164 -4.81 0.58 0.17
CA ARG A 164 -6.06 1.22 -0.28
C ARG A 164 -5.84 2.59 -0.91
N LYS A 165 -4.93 3.40 -0.36
CA LYS A 165 -4.57 4.71 -0.93
C LYS A 165 -4.06 4.58 -2.37
N ASN A 166 -3.18 3.61 -2.60
CA ASN A 166 -2.62 3.38 -3.93
C ASN A 166 -3.67 2.85 -4.91
N ARG A 167 -4.59 1.98 -4.44
CA ARG A 167 -5.72 1.50 -5.25
C ARG A 167 -6.69 2.62 -5.65
N GLY A 168 -7.00 3.54 -4.74
CA GLY A 168 -7.82 4.72 -5.06
C GLY A 168 -7.16 5.60 -6.13
N GLY A 169 -5.85 5.83 -6.01
CA GLY A 169 -5.07 6.53 -7.05
C GLY A 169 -5.13 5.81 -8.39
N LYS A 170 -4.89 4.50 -8.40
CA LYS A 170 -4.94 3.68 -9.61
C LYS A 170 -6.32 3.66 -10.26
N ALA A 171 -7.38 3.60 -9.46
CA ALA A 171 -8.76 3.66 -9.98
C ALA A 171 -9.02 4.98 -10.72
N MET A 172 -8.52 6.10 -10.20
CA MET A 172 -8.62 7.40 -10.88
C MET A 172 -7.82 7.41 -12.19
N GLU A 173 -6.58 6.91 -12.15
CA GLU A 173 -5.74 6.78 -13.34
C GLU A 173 -6.43 5.95 -14.43
N ASP A 174 -6.98 4.79 -14.09
CA ASP A 174 -7.65 3.90 -15.05
C ASP A 174 -8.88 4.58 -15.70
N ILE A 175 -9.68 5.31 -14.91
CA ILE A 175 -10.87 6.00 -15.41
C ILE A 175 -10.46 7.10 -16.39
N VAL A 176 -9.47 7.92 -16.03
CA VAL A 176 -9.01 9.00 -16.91
C VAL A 176 -8.32 8.44 -18.14
N GLU A 177 -7.52 7.38 -17.99
CA GLU A 177 -6.85 6.72 -19.11
C GLU A 177 -7.86 6.22 -20.15
N TYR A 178 -8.98 5.64 -19.72
CA TYR A 178 -10.04 5.22 -20.65
C TYR A 178 -10.50 6.38 -21.56
N PHE A 179 -10.74 7.57 -20.99
CA PHE A 179 -11.15 8.73 -21.77
C PHE A 179 -10.02 9.29 -22.64
N VAL A 180 -8.79 9.36 -22.11
CA VAL A 180 -7.61 9.80 -22.87
C VAL A 180 -7.38 8.90 -24.07
N ASN A 181 -7.44 7.58 -23.88
CA ASN A 181 -7.29 6.59 -24.94
C ASN A 181 -8.37 6.75 -26.02
N SER A 182 -9.62 6.93 -25.61
CA SER A 182 -10.74 7.14 -26.55
C SER A 182 -10.54 8.39 -27.43
N ILE A 183 -10.12 9.51 -26.82
CA ILE A 183 -9.82 10.76 -27.54
C ILE A 183 -8.61 10.55 -28.47
N CYS A 184 -7.52 9.98 -27.97
CA CYS A 184 -6.30 9.79 -28.74
C CYS A 184 -6.54 8.87 -29.95
N THR A 185 -7.28 7.78 -29.77
CA THR A 185 -7.64 6.85 -30.85
C THR A 185 -8.48 7.55 -31.91
N ARG A 186 -9.48 8.35 -31.52
CA ARG A 186 -10.35 9.08 -32.46
C ARG A 186 -9.60 10.09 -33.33
N HIS A 187 -8.55 10.70 -32.77
CA HIS A 187 -7.80 11.77 -33.44
C HIS A 187 -6.43 11.33 -33.95
N GLY A 188 -6.07 10.04 -33.83
CA GLY A 188 -4.75 9.53 -34.23
C GLY A 188 -3.59 10.08 -33.40
N PHE A 189 -3.84 10.48 -32.15
CA PHE A 189 -2.81 10.97 -31.23
C PHE A 189 -2.13 9.81 -30.50
N LYS A 190 -0.88 10.02 -30.08
CA LYS A 190 -0.17 9.11 -29.17
C LYS A 190 -0.14 9.70 -27.77
N TYR A 191 -0.19 8.85 -26.75
CA TYR A 191 -0.03 9.29 -25.36
C TYR A 191 0.82 8.30 -24.57
N ILE A 192 1.44 8.80 -23.49
CA ILE A 192 2.22 8.01 -22.53
C ILE A 192 1.57 8.19 -21.14
N PRO A 193 1.10 7.12 -20.48
CA PRO A 193 0.69 7.15 -19.08
C PRO A 193 1.91 7.17 -18.16
N GLN A 194 1.78 7.81 -16.98
CA GLN A 194 2.86 7.96 -15.99
C GLN A 194 4.20 8.40 -16.62
N ALA A 195 4.13 9.37 -17.52
CA ALA A 195 5.23 9.83 -18.34
C ALA A 195 6.33 10.51 -17.51
N LYS A 196 7.57 10.04 -17.69
CA LYS A 196 8.80 10.69 -17.20
C LYS A 196 9.43 11.52 -18.31
N SER A 197 10.29 12.47 -17.95
CA SER A 197 11.01 13.33 -18.90
C SER A 197 11.72 12.51 -19.99
N ASP A 198 12.37 11.42 -19.59
CA ASP A 198 13.17 10.59 -20.49
C ASP A 198 12.29 9.82 -21.47
N GLY A 199 11.14 9.30 -21.01
CA GLY A 199 10.16 8.62 -21.87
C GLY A 199 9.54 9.55 -22.91
N ILE A 200 9.22 10.79 -22.52
CA ILE A 200 8.71 11.80 -23.45
C ILE A 200 9.76 12.16 -24.51
N ARG A 201 11.03 12.25 -24.09
CA ARG A 201 12.14 12.51 -25.02
C ARG A 201 12.32 11.36 -26.01
N SER A 202 12.33 10.11 -25.55
CA SER A 202 12.55 8.94 -26.41
C SER A 202 11.40 8.70 -27.38
N GLU A 203 10.15 8.84 -26.93
CA GLU A 203 8.99 8.50 -27.76
C GLU A 203 8.49 9.67 -28.62
N PHE A 204 8.57 10.90 -28.12
CA PHE A 204 8.02 12.07 -28.81
C PHE A 204 9.09 13.02 -29.35
N GLY A 205 10.37 12.81 -29.04
CA GLY A 205 11.46 13.70 -29.45
C GLY A 205 11.38 15.10 -28.84
N LYS A 206 10.60 15.28 -27.75
CA LYS A 206 10.33 16.58 -27.13
C LYS A 206 11.07 16.71 -25.81
N HIS A 207 11.70 17.87 -25.59
CA HIS A 207 12.38 18.19 -24.35
C HIS A 207 11.46 18.97 -23.40
N LEU A 208 11.34 18.51 -22.16
CA LEU A 208 10.63 19.23 -21.11
C LEU A 208 11.59 20.13 -20.32
N THR A 209 11.36 21.44 -20.35
CA THR A 209 12.14 22.44 -19.60
C THR A 209 11.58 22.66 -18.18
N ILE A 210 11.06 21.62 -17.53
CA ILE A 210 10.45 21.78 -16.20
C ILE A 210 11.53 21.65 -15.12
N LYS A 211 11.71 22.69 -14.29
CA LYS A 211 12.67 22.75 -13.14
C LYS A 211 12.48 21.66 -12.07
N LYS A 212 11.48 20.80 -12.18
CA LYS A 212 11.24 19.62 -11.33
C LYS A 212 11.30 18.35 -12.19
N ALA A 213 12.50 18.02 -12.66
CA ALA A 213 12.78 16.86 -13.51
C ALA A 213 12.40 15.50 -12.88
N SER A 214 12.04 15.45 -11.60
CA SER A 214 11.68 14.22 -10.88
C SER A 214 10.19 13.91 -10.79
N LYS A 215 9.30 14.80 -11.27
CA LYS A 215 7.85 14.58 -11.12
C LYS A 215 7.28 13.79 -12.30
N THR A 216 6.76 12.60 -12.01
CA THR A 216 5.97 11.82 -12.97
C THR A 216 4.72 12.61 -13.38
N ILE A 217 4.49 12.70 -14.68
CA ILE A 217 3.28 13.27 -15.30
C ILE A 217 2.27 12.14 -15.46
N ASP A 218 1.00 12.38 -15.17
CA ASP A 218 0.00 11.30 -15.26
C ASP A 218 -0.28 10.89 -16.72
N PHE A 219 -0.45 11.86 -17.64
CA PHE A 219 -0.47 11.58 -19.08
C PHE A 219 0.24 12.67 -19.90
N ALA A 220 1.04 12.26 -20.87
CA ALA A 220 1.60 13.13 -21.90
C ALA A 220 1.01 12.77 -23.26
N ILE A 221 0.33 13.71 -23.92
CA ILE A 221 -0.37 13.50 -25.19
C ILE A 221 0.34 14.28 -26.30
N ASN A 222 0.77 13.57 -27.34
CA ASN A 222 1.40 14.15 -28.50
C ASN A 222 0.36 14.48 -29.57
N THR A 223 0.00 15.75 -29.67
CA THR A 223 -0.85 16.27 -30.77
C THR A 223 0.05 16.82 -31.90
N PRO A 224 -0.49 17.00 -33.13
CA PRO A 224 0.28 17.55 -34.25
C PRO A 224 0.97 18.88 -33.93
N ASN A 225 0.31 19.74 -33.14
CA ASN A 225 0.79 21.11 -32.91
C ASN A 225 1.57 21.26 -31.60
N LYS A 226 1.24 20.48 -30.57
CA LYS A 226 1.81 20.66 -29.22
C LYS A 226 1.80 19.40 -28.37
N LEU A 227 2.67 19.37 -27.36
CA LEU A 227 2.58 18.40 -26.27
C LEU A 227 1.55 18.90 -25.25
N VAL A 228 0.58 18.07 -24.90
CA VAL A 228 -0.39 18.35 -23.84
C VAL A 228 -0.06 17.46 -22.65
N VAL A 229 0.00 18.05 -21.47
CA VAL A 229 0.30 17.36 -20.20
C VAL A 229 -0.96 17.39 -19.36
N LEU A 230 -1.39 16.22 -18.88
CA LEU A 230 -2.48 16.08 -17.94
C LEU A 230 -1.94 15.69 -16.57
N MET A 231 -2.40 16.41 -15.56
CA MET A 231 -2.17 16.09 -14.16
C MET A 231 -3.52 15.89 -13.48
N GLN A 232 -3.60 14.85 -12.67
CA GLN A 232 -4.79 14.42 -11.98
C GLN A 232 -4.68 14.71 -10.49
N SER A 233 -5.82 14.93 -9.87
CA SER A 233 -5.93 14.99 -8.41
C SER A 233 -7.24 14.35 -7.99
N LEU A 234 -7.14 13.43 -7.03
CA LEU A 234 -8.31 12.86 -6.37
C LEU A 234 -8.61 13.67 -5.11
N MET A 235 -9.79 14.28 -5.07
CA MET A 235 -10.26 14.99 -3.86
C MET A 235 -10.80 13.97 -2.86
N GLY A 236 -10.04 13.73 -1.79
CA GLY A 236 -10.35 12.72 -0.77
C GLY A 236 -11.05 13.24 0.49
N GLU A 237 -11.54 14.48 0.50
CA GLU A 237 -12.14 15.10 1.68
C GLU A 237 -13.56 15.61 1.37
N THR A 238 -14.39 15.70 2.42
CA THR A 238 -15.74 16.26 2.35
C THR A 238 -15.76 17.62 1.61
N PRO A 239 -16.81 17.93 0.83
CA PRO A 239 -16.86 19.10 -0.05
C PRO A 239 -16.43 20.44 0.60
N LYS A 240 -16.74 20.63 1.89
CA LYS A 240 -16.39 21.85 2.64
C LYS A 240 -14.88 22.07 2.82
N THR A 241 -14.11 21.01 3.05
CA THR A 241 -12.66 21.09 3.27
C THR A 241 -11.91 21.25 1.94
N ALA A 242 -12.39 20.58 0.89
CA ALA A 242 -11.92 20.76 -0.48
C ALA A 242 -12.12 22.20 -0.97
N LEU A 243 -13.29 22.80 -0.71
CA LEU A 243 -13.62 24.20 -1.01
C LEU A 243 -12.64 25.18 -0.33
N HIS A 244 -12.33 24.95 0.95
CA HIS A 244 -11.42 25.79 1.72
C HIS A 244 -9.96 25.70 1.21
N ARG A 245 -9.52 24.52 0.74
CA ARG A 245 -8.17 24.31 0.21
C ARG A 245 -8.03 24.84 -1.23
N PHE A 246 -9.07 24.73 -2.04
CA PHE A 246 -9.10 25.28 -3.40
C PHE A 246 -9.12 26.81 -3.40
N ASN A 247 -9.86 27.44 -2.47
CA ASN A 247 -9.87 28.90 -2.32
C ASN A 247 -8.53 29.47 -1.84
N ARG A 248 -7.73 28.73 -1.05
CA ARG A 248 -6.34 29.14 -0.74
C ARG A 248 -5.43 29.13 -1.98
N ASN A 249 -5.68 28.24 -2.95
CA ASN A 249 -4.89 28.17 -4.19
C ASN A 249 -5.36 29.16 -5.28
N LYS A 250 -6.43 29.95 -5.05
CA LYS A 250 -6.76 31.12 -5.88
C LYS A 250 -5.85 32.34 -5.57
N LEU A 251 -5.01 32.26 -4.53
CA LEU A 251 -4.08 33.33 -4.09
C LEU A 251 -2.62 33.13 -4.58
N LEU A 252 -2.38 32.29 -5.58
CA LEU A 252 -1.09 32.13 -6.27
C LEU A 252 -1.25 32.24 -7.79
#